data_AF-A0A560QK63-F1
#
_entry.id   AF-A0A560QK63-F1
#
_cell.length_a   1.000
_cell.length_b   1.000
_cell.length_c   1.000
_cell.angle_alpha   90.00
_cell.angle_beta   90.00
_cell.angle_gamma   90.00
#
_symmetry.space_group_name_H-M   'P 1'
#
loop_
_entity.id
_entity.type
_entity.pdbx_description
1 polymer ?
#
loop_
_entity_poly.entity_id
_entity_poly.type
_entity_poly.pdbx_seq_one_letter_code
_entity_poly.pdbx_strand_id
1 'polypeptide(L)'
;MLAEIADEPGVRIVPVILEAGCADKLPEPLVGRLHLDLQPLHQLNIDIGTAVMEVAEGRTPAQVQSGVNARLAAFKLRERAFKYFQVRPVEVWGNGRNHEVTVYREGTPPSLLQPAPWMWESNNWNYMLNDDGPTFCPTKGRWHWELSSYSSEMRPLATAVLSVFFDQLDGRKAEPWLNQGGIVLANTFFRTVMESEQFRFDAEDVIGFLMRRDEGYEALEKLLNAEDEGDNRS
;
A
#
# COMPACT_ATOMS: atom_id res chain seq x y z
N MET A 1 -7.79 41.91 -20.70
CA MET A 1 -7.19 41.50 -19.41
C MET A 1 -6.23 40.31 -19.54
N LEU A 2 -6.64 39.06 -19.80
CA LEU A 2 -5.67 37.94 -19.91
C LEU A 2 -4.68 38.13 -21.08
N ALA A 3 -5.18 38.53 -22.25
CA ALA A 3 -4.36 38.83 -23.43
C ALA A 3 -3.43 40.04 -23.26
N GLU A 4 -3.71 40.94 -22.31
CA GLU A 4 -2.88 42.13 -22.05
C GLU A 4 -1.68 41.79 -21.15
N ILE A 5 -1.85 40.85 -20.23
CA ILE A 5 -0.81 40.45 -19.26
C ILE A 5 -0.03 39.20 -19.69
N ALA A 6 -0.51 38.49 -20.71
CA ALA A 6 0.01 37.17 -21.09
C ALA A 6 1.46 37.17 -21.58
N ASP A 7 1.95 38.33 -22.03
CA ASP A 7 3.30 38.55 -22.55
C ASP A 7 4.14 39.46 -21.63
N GLU A 8 3.60 39.81 -20.44
CA GLU A 8 4.34 40.61 -19.46
C GLU A 8 5.53 39.81 -18.86
N PRO A 9 6.69 40.46 -18.67
CA PRO A 9 7.83 39.83 -18.02
C PRO A 9 7.48 39.30 -16.63
N GLY A 10 7.71 38.01 -16.40
CA GLY A 10 7.44 37.36 -15.11
C GLY A 10 6.04 36.75 -14.98
N VAL A 11 5.14 36.95 -15.96
CA VAL A 11 3.82 36.30 -15.98
C VAL A 11 3.93 34.90 -16.57
N ARG A 12 3.56 33.89 -15.78
CA ARG A 12 3.47 32.49 -16.22
C ARG A 12 2.01 32.05 -16.25
N ILE A 13 1.51 31.74 -17.45
CA ILE A 13 0.17 31.17 -17.65
C ILE A 13 0.31 29.70 -18.02
N VAL A 14 -0.31 28.82 -17.23
CA VAL A 14 -0.39 27.38 -17.49
C VAL A 14 -1.87 27.02 -17.61
N PRO A 15 -2.38 26.70 -18.82
CA PRO A 15 -3.73 26.18 -18.98
C PRO A 15 -3.88 24.84 -18.24
N VAL A 16 -5.00 24.69 -17.52
CA VAL A 16 -5.37 23.43 -16.85
C VAL A 16 -6.55 22.82 -17.59
N ILE A 17 -6.40 21.57 -18.02
CA ILE A 17 -7.44 20.83 -18.73
C ILE A 17 -8.15 19.90 -17.73
N LEU A 18 -9.48 19.99 -17.68
CA LEU A 18 -10.33 19.16 -16.82
C LEU A 18 -11.33 18.31 -17.62
N GLU A 19 -11.48 18.60 -18.91
CA GLU A 19 -12.45 17.98 -19.80
C GLU A 19 -11.80 17.59 -21.14
N ALA A 20 -12.29 16.51 -21.73
CA ALA A 20 -11.77 15.98 -22.98
C ALA A 20 -12.02 16.95 -24.15
N GLY A 21 -11.03 17.03 -25.06
CA GLY A 21 -11.14 17.84 -26.28
C GLY A 21 -10.96 19.35 -26.08
N CYS A 22 -10.63 19.81 -24.87
CA CYS A 22 -10.30 21.22 -24.59
C CYS A 22 -8.88 21.59 -25.02
N ALA A 23 -7.94 20.64 -25.01
CA ALA A 23 -6.54 20.89 -25.36
C ALA A 23 -6.37 21.39 -26.81
N ASP A 24 -7.16 20.86 -27.75
CA ASP A 24 -7.12 21.24 -29.17
C ASP A 24 -7.91 22.53 -29.48
N LYS A 25 -8.64 23.07 -28.49
CA LYS A 25 -9.55 24.21 -28.64
C LYS A 25 -9.26 25.31 -27.62
N LEU A 26 -8.01 25.44 -27.21
CA LEU A 26 -7.61 26.52 -26.32
C LEU A 26 -7.88 27.88 -26.99
N PRO A 27 -8.58 28.82 -26.33
CA PRO A 27 -8.83 30.16 -26.88
C PRO A 27 -7.54 31.00 -26.86
N GLU A 28 -7.47 32.05 -27.68
CA GLU A 28 -6.40 33.06 -27.53
C GLU A 28 -6.46 33.69 -26.12
N PRO A 29 -5.32 33.97 -25.46
CA PRO A 29 -3.91 33.81 -25.88
C PRO A 29 -3.28 32.45 -25.52
N LEU A 30 -4.08 31.42 -25.23
CA LEU A 30 -3.62 30.11 -24.75
C LEU A 30 -3.28 29.13 -25.88
N VAL A 31 -3.65 29.44 -27.12
CA VAL A 31 -3.35 28.64 -28.32
C VAL A 31 -1.86 28.29 -28.37
N GLY A 32 -1.54 27.00 -28.50
CA GLY A 32 -0.17 26.50 -28.60
C GLY A 32 0.65 26.54 -27.30
N ARG A 33 0.08 27.02 -26.18
CA ARG A 33 0.76 26.98 -24.87
C ARG A 33 0.77 25.55 -24.31
N LEU A 34 1.84 25.21 -23.61
CA LEU A 34 1.95 23.98 -22.85
C LEU A 34 0.91 23.98 -21.72
N HIS A 35 0.11 22.93 -21.65
CA HIS A 35 -0.98 22.78 -20.67
C HIS A 35 -0.69 21.63 -19.71
N LEU A 36 -1.41 21.64 -18.60
CA LEU A 36 -1.45 20.55 -17.63
C LEU A 36 -2.77 19.81 -17.76
N ASP A 37 -2.71 18.52 -18.05
CA ASP A 37 -3.90 17.67 -18.12
C ASP A 37 -4.20 17.04 -16.76
N LEU A 38 -5.27 17.52 -16.13
CA LEU A 38 -5.80 17.00 -14.86
C LEU A 38 -7.12 16.25 -15.05
N GLN A 39 -7.57 16.05 -16.29
CA GLN A 39 -8.77 15.29 -16.61
C GLN A 39 -8.77 13.90 -15.94
N PRO A 40 -7.67 13.11 -15.93
CA PRO A 40 -7.69 11.79 -15.31
C PRO A 40 -7.95 11.83 -13.80
N LEU A 41 -7.45 12.85 -13.10
CA LEU A 41 -7.71 13.02 -11.66
C LEU A 41 -9.16 13.44 -11.43
N HIS A 42 -9.64 14.42 -12.20
CA HIS A 42 -10.99 14.95 -12.10
C HIS A 42 -12.06 13.87 -12.36
N GLN A 43 -11.86 13.03 -13.38
CA GLN A 43 -12.78 11.93 -13.72
C GLN A 43 -12.88 10.87 -12.62
N LEU A 44 -11.81 10.66 -11.86
CA LEU A 44 -11.75 9.70 -10.74
C LEU A 44 -12.08 10.37 -9.39
N ASN A 45 -12.50 11.64 -9.40
CA ASN A 45 -12.74 12.45 -8.20
C ASN A 45 -11.53 12.47 -7.24
N ILE A 46 -10.32 12.45 -7.79
CA ILE A 46 -9.06 12.59 -7.06
C ILE A 46 -8.74 14.08 -6.93
N ASP A 47 -8.24 14.50 -5.75
CA ASP A 47 -7.86 15.89 -5.50
C ASP A 47 -6.87 16.44 -6.55
N ILE A 48 -7.27 17.56 -7.16
CA ILE A 48 -6.44 18.33 -8.09
C ILE A 48 -5.67 19.45 -7.39
N GLY A 49 -6.04 19.81 -6.15
CA GLY A 49 -5.51 20.96 -5.41
C GLY A 49 -3.99 20.92 -5.31
N THR A 50 -3.43 19.75 -5.02
CA THR A 50 -1.97 19.58 -4.96
C THR A 50 -1.29 19.88 -6.30
N ALA A 51 -1.86 19.44 -7.44
CA ALA A 51 -1.28 19.74 -8.76
C ALA A 51 -1.38 21.22 -9.11
N VAL A 52 -2.50 21.88 -8.75
CA VAL A 52 -2.68 23.33 -8.94
C VAL A 52 -1.66 24.11 -8.10
N MET A 53 -1.43 23.69 -6.85
CA MET A 53 -0.45 24.32 -5.96
C MET A 53 0.98 24.17 -6.49
N GLU A 54 1.38 22.98 -6.96
CA GLU A 54 2.71 22.76 -7.55
C GLU A 54 2.96 23.66 -8.78
N VAL A 55 1.93 23.90 -9.61
CA VAL A 55 2.02 24.86 -10.71
C VAL A 55 2.23 26.29 -10.20
N ALA A 56 1.48 26.69 -9.18
CA ALA A 56 1.58 28.01 -8.57
C ALA A 56 2.95 28.25 -7.90
N GLU A 57 3.56 27.20 -7.33
CA GLU A 57 4.92 27.22 -6.77
C GLU A 57 6.03 27.22 -7.84
N GLY A 58 5.65 27.21 -9.12
CA GLY A 58 6.60 27.32 -10.22
C GLY A 58 7.22 25.98 -10.66
N ARG A 59 6.71 24.83 -10.21
CA ARG A 59 7.18 23.53 -10.73
C ARG A 59 7.00 23.43 -12.23
N THR A 60 7.87 22.67 -12.89
CA THR A 60 7.77 22.47 -14.34
C THR A 60 6.58 21.57 -14.67
N PRO A 61 5.98 21.69 -15.86
CA PRO A 61 4.85 20.83 -16.24
C PRO A 61 5.20 19.34 -16.19
N ALA A 62 6.44 18.95 -16.51
CA ALA A 62 6.90 17.57 -16.38
C ALA A 62 6.92 17.08 -14.92
N GLN A 63 7.33 17.93 -13.97
CA GLN A 63 7.30 17.59 -12.54
C GLN A 63 5.87 17.41 -12.03
N VAL A 64 4.97 18.32 -12.41
CA VAL A 64 3.55 18.22 -12.02
C VAL A 64 2.91 16.99 -12.65
N GLN A 65 3.17 16.72 -13.94
CA GLN A 65 2.66 15.53 -14.63
C GLN A 65 3.17 14.23 -13.99
N SER A 66 4.43 14.19 -13.55
CA SER A 66 4.96 13.05 -12.80
C SER A 66 4.19 12.82 -11.50
N GLY A 67 3.91 13.89 -10.74
CA GLY A 67 3.09 13.83 -9.53
C GLY A 67 1.64 13.40 -9.77
N VAL A 68 1.05 13.84 -10.89
CA VAL A 68 -0.29 13.40 -11.34
C VAL A 68 -0.28 11.90 -11.66
N ASN A 69 0.71 11.44 -12.43
CA ASN A 69 0.85 10.03 -12.79
C ASN A 69 1.04 9.14 -11.55
N ALA A 70 1.84 9.60 -10.56
CA ALA A 70 2.03 8.89 -9.30
C ALA A 70 0.72 8.76 -8.50
N ARG A 71 -0.08 9.83 -8.42
CA ARG A 71 -1.40 9.81 -7.75
C ARG A 71 -2.37 8.86 -8.46
N LEU A 72 -2.38 8.87 -9.79
CA LEU A 72 -3.19 7.92 -10.58
C LEU A 72 -2.75 6.47 -10.36
N ALA A 73 -1.45 6.21 -10.35
CA ALA A 73 -0.91 4.87 -10.10
C ALA A 73 -1.28 4.37 -8.70
N ALA A 74 -1.13 5.23 -7.68
CA ALA A 74 -1.53 4.92 -6.31
C ALA A 74 -3.03 4.65 -6.19
N PHE A 75 -3.88 5.47 -6.82
CA PHE A 75 -5.31 5.22 -6.85
C PHE A 75 -5.66 3.86 -7.48
N LYS A 76 -5.08 3.56 -8.65
CA LYS A 76 -5.30 2.28 -9.35
C LYS A 76 -4.82 1.07 -8.53
N LEU A 77 -3.65 1.17 -7.89
CA LEU A 77 -3.13 0.12 -7.03
C LEU A 77 -4.05 -0.10 -5.83
N ARG A 78 -4.54 0.98 -5.21
CA ARG A 78 -5.51 0.94 -4.10
C ARG A 78 -6.77 0.19 -4.51
N GLU A 79 -7.41 0.60 -5.62
CA GLU A 79 -8.62 -0.05 -6.12
C GLU A 79 -8.39 -1.53 -6.44
N ARG A 80 -7.26 -1.87 -7.04
CA ARG A 80 -6.91 -3.25 -7.35
C ARG A 80 -6.73 -4.08 -6.08
N ALA A 81 -6.02 -3.56 -5.08
CA ALA A 81 -5.86 -4.22 -3.80
C ALA A 81 -7.20 -4.42 -3.08
N PHE A 82 -8.08 -3.41 -3.10
CA PHE A 82 -9.43 -3.52 -2.53
C PHE A 82 -10.23 -4.63 -3.19
N LYS A 83 -10.24 -4.70 -4.53
CA LYS A 83 -10.94 -5.76 -5.27
C LYS A 83 -10.38 -7.15 -4.93
N TYR A 84 -9.05 -7.27 -4.85
CA TYR A 84 -8.38 -8.51 -4.48
C TYR A 84 -8.79 -9.01 -3.08
N PHE A 85 -8.83 -8.12 -2.08
CA PHE A 85 -9.20 -8.51 -0.72
C PHE A 85 -10.71 -8.65 -0.50
N GLN A 86 -11.53 -7.95 -1.29
CA GLN A 86 -13.00 -8.03 -1.17
C GLN A 86 -13.52 -9.45 -1.47
N VAL A 87 -12.90 -10.16 -2.40
CA VAL A 87 -13.26 -11.56 -2.72
C VAL A 87 -12.68 -12.57 -1.72
N ARG A 88 -11.81 -12.12 -0.81
CA ARG A 88 -11.06 -12.94 0.15
C ARG A 88 -11.03 -12.23 1.51
N PRO A 89 -12.17 -12.01 2.18
CA PRO A 89 -12.21 -11.27 3.42
C PRO A 89 -11.42 -12.02 4.52
N VAL A 90 -10.50 -11.29 5.15
CA VAL A 90 -9.66 -11.76 6.25
C VAL A 90 -9.63 -10.69 7.33
N GLU A 91 -9.74 -11.14 8.57
CA GLU A 91 -9.38 -10.33 9.72
C GLU A 91 -8.41 -11.08 10.62
N VAL A 92 -7.46 -10.35 11.19
CA VAL A 92 -6.48 -10.88 12.13
C VAL A 92 -6.60 -10.15 13.45
N TRP A 93 -6.78 -10.90 14.54
CA TRP A 93 -6.98 -10.35 15.87
C TRP A 93 -5.88 -10.86 16.79
N GLY A 94 -5.20 -9.95 17.50
CA GLY A 94 -4.21 -10.30 18.52
C GLY A 94 -4.76 -10.12 19.92
N ASN A 95 -4.53 -11.09 20.80
CA ASN A 95 -4.94 -11.03 22.20
C ASN A 95 -3.78 -10.60 23.10
N GLY A 96 -3.84 -9.39 23.65
CA GLY A 96 -2.78 -8.83 24.51
C GLY A 96 -2.58 -9.52 25.87
N ARG A 97 -3.38 -10.53 26.23
CA ARG A 97 -3.17 -11.29 27.48
C ARG A 97 -2.31 -12.53 27.29
N ASN A 98 -2.46 -13.22 26.17
CA ASN A 98 -1.83 -14.51 25.91
C ASN A 98 -1.04 -14.55 24.60
N HIS A 99 -0.98 -13.44 23.88
CA HIS A 99 -0.29 -13.27 22.60
C HIS A 99 -0.79 -14.16 21.45
N GLU A 100 -1.92 -14.84 21.64
CA GLU A 100 -2.53 -15.62 20.57
C GLU A 100 -3.06 -14.68 19.49
N VAL A 101 -2.67 -14.97 18.25
CA VAL A 101 -3.16 -14.26 17.08
C VAL A 101 -4.11 -15.18 16.34
N THR A 102 -5.34 -14.73 16.10
CA THR A 102 -6.40 -15.51 15.47
C THR A 102 -6.74 -14.92 14.11
N VAL A 103 -6.87 -15.79 13.11
CA VAL A 103 -7.29 -15.48 11.76
C VAL A 103 -8.77 -15.84 11.61
N TYR A 104 -9.55 -14.88 11.12
CA TYR A 104 -10.96 -15.04 10.77
C TYR A 104 -11.09 -14.95 9.25
N ARG A 105 -11.75 -15.96 8.66
CA ARG A 105 -12.14 -15.96 7.25
C ARG A 105 -13.62 -16.28 7.16
N GLU A 106 -14.28 -15.74 6.14
CA GLU A 106 -15.68 -16.02 5.91
C GLU A 106 -15.93 -17.51 5.65
N GLY A 107 -16.92 -18.09 6.33
CA GLY A 107 -17.31 -19.49 6.13
C GLY A 107 -16.41 -20.54 6.78
N THR A 108 -15.35 -20.17 7.51
CA THR A 108 -14.48 -21.11 8.23
C THR A 108 -14.41 -20.81 9.72
N PRO A 109 -14.24 -21.83 10.59
CA PRO A 109 -13.93 -21.60 12.00
C PRO A 109 -12.67 -20.74 12.18
N PRO A 110 -12.61 -19.86 13.19
CA PRO A 110 -11.40 -19.11 13.50
C PRO A 110 -10.24 -20.06 13.80
N SER A 111 -9.05 -19.70 13.33
CA SER A 111 -7.83 -20.50 13.51
C SER A 111 -6.69 -19.64 14.04
N LEU A 112 -5.82 -20.22 14.87
CA LEU A 112 -4.61 -19.54 15.28
C LEU A 112 -3.67 -19.30 14.09
N LEU A 113 -3.07 -18.12 14.02
CA LEU A 113 -2.08 -17.75 13.01
C LEU A 113 -0.86 -18.65 13.15
N GLN A 114 -0.61 -19.48 12.14
CA GLN A 114 0.59 -20.32 12.06
C GLN A 114 1.60 -19.69 11.09
N PRO A 115 2.90 -20.01 11.22
CA PRO A 115 3.89 -19.63 10.21
C PRO A 115 3.47 -20.20 8.85
N ALA A 116 3.54 -19.37 7.81
CA ALA A 116 3.28 -19.87 6.46
C ALA A 116 4.30 -20.94 6.07
N PRO A 117 3.94 -21.96 5.26
CA PRO A 117 4.83 -23.08 4.94
C PRO A 117 6.21 -22.64 4.42
N TRP A 118 6.27 -21.61 3.58
CA TRP A 118 7.51 -21.08 3.02
C TRP A 118 8.45 -20.47 4.08
N MET A 119 7.91 -19.97 5.19
CA MET A 119 8.73 -19.36 6.25
C MET A 119 9.65 -20.40 6.91
N TRP A 120 9.26 -21.68 6.94
CA TRP A 120 10.10 -22.77 7.43
C TRP A 120 11.33 -23.04 6.55
N GLU A 121 11.23 -22.70 5.27
CA GLU A 121 12.29 -22.88 4.30
C GLU A 121 13.14 -21.62 4.13
N SER A 122 12.63 -20.47 4.58
CA SER A 122 13.31 -19.19 4.53
C SER A 122 14.42 -19.08 5.58
N ASN A 123 15.62 -18.72 5.13
CA ASN A 123 16.74 -18.40 6.03
C ASN A 123 16.49 -17.16 6.91
N ASN A 124 15.47 -16.36 6.61
CA ASN A 124 15.11 -15.19 7.41
C ASN A 124 14.34 -15.57 8.68
N TRP A 125 13.62 -16.70 8.67
CA TRP A 125 12.66 -17.03 9.73
C TRP A 125 12.87 -18.40 10.37
N ASN A 126 13.34 -19.39 9.61
CA ASN A 126 13.36 -20.79 10.05
C ASN A 126 14.00 -21.02 11.43
N TYR A 127 15.02 -20.24 11.80
CA TYR A 127 15.78 -20.39 13.03
C TYR A 127 15.02 -19.98 14.30
N MET A 128 13.91 -19.22 14.19
CA MET A 128 13.12 -18.76 15.35
C MET A 128 11.72 -19.37 15.44
N LEU A 129 11.22 -20.01 14.37
CA LEU A 129 9.82 -20.46 14.33
C LEU A 129 9.49 -21.58 15.34
N ASN A 130 10.51 -22.29 15.84
CA ASN A 130 10.39 -23.34 16.85
C ASN A 130 10.55 -22.82 18.30
N ASP A 131 10.71 -21.52 18.50
CA ASP A 131 10.84 -20.96 19.83
C ASP A 131 9.56 -21.17 20.65
N ASP A 132 9.73 -21.41 21.96
CA ASP A 132 8.63 -21.63 22.91
C ASP A 132 8.77 -20.69 24.11
N GLY A 133 8.48 -19.42 23.85
CA GLY A 133 8.42 -18.36 24.85
C GLY A 133 6.98 -18.09 25.33
N PRO A 134 6.85 -17.30 26.41
CA PRO A 134 5.55 -16.89 26.94
C PRO A 134 4.75 -16.04 25.94
N THR A 135 5.42 -15.09 25.27
CA THR A 135 4.81 -14.15 24.30
C THR A 135 5.12 -14.50 22.84
N PHE A 136 6.04 -15.43 22.60
CA PHE A 136 6.45 -15.84 21.26
C PHE A 136 6.54 -17.37 21.17
N CYS A 137 5.56 -17.98 20.53
CA CYS A 137 5.58 -19.40 20.17
C CYS A 137 4.77 -19.60 18.87
N PRO A 138 5.41 -19.38 17.71
CA PRO A 138 4.70 -19.33 16.42
C PRO A 138 3.91 -20.62 16.11
N THR A 139 4.45 -21.79 16.45
CA THR A 139 3.78 -23.10 16.27
C THR A 139 2.52 -23.27 17.12
N LYS A 140 2.37 -22.49 18.20
CA LYS A 140 1.15 -22.42 19.03
C LYS A 140 0.33 -21.18 18.73
N GLY A 141 0.65 -20.45 17.66
CA GLY A 141 0.01 -19.21 17.25
C GLY A 141 0.16 -18.04 18.21
N ARG A 142 1.17 -18.08 19.07
CA ARG A 142 1.56 -16.94 19.91
C ARG A 142 2.64 -16.13 19.23
N TRP A 143 2.45 -14.83 19.14
CA TRP A 143 3.34 -13.93 18.42
C TRP A 143 3.65 -12.68 19.23
N HIS A 144 4.86 -12.16 19.07
CA HIS A 144 5.31 -10.98 19.80
C HIS A 144 4.90 -9.70 19.08
N TRP A 145 4.36 -8.75 19.86
CA TRP A 145 4.24 -7.34 19.49
C TRP A 145 4.40 -6.50 20.75
N GLU A 146 4.93 -5.30 20.59
CA GLU A 146 5.08 -4.36 21.68
C GLU A 146 5.24 -2.94 21.14
N LEU A 147 4.96 -1.95 22.00
CA LEU A 147 5.22 -0.56 21.69
C LEU A 147 6.73 -0.32 21.81
N SER A 148 7.43 -0.24 20.68
CA SER A 148 8.89 -0.16 20.67
C SER A 148 9.45 0.69 19.54
N SER A 149 10.65 1.25 19.76
CA SER A 149 11.42 1.92 18.73
C SER A 149 11.98 0.95 17.69
N TYR A 150 12.19 -0.31 18.07
CA TYR A 150 12.67 -1.39 17.23
C TYR A 150 11.51 -2.26 16.78
N SER A 151 11.57 -2.75 15.54
CA SER A 151 10.50 -3.59 14.95
C SER A 151 10.95 -5.00 14.63
N SER A 152 12.23 -5.33 14.82
CA SER A 152 12.84 -6.59 14.38
C SER A 152 12.11 -7.81 14.92
N GLU A 153 11.68 -7.75 16.18
CA GLU A 153 11.00 -8.85 16.87
C GLU A 153 9.55 -9.06 16.39
N MET A 154 8.95 -8.05 15.73
CA MET A 154 7.57 -8.09 15.22
C MET A 154 7.53 -8.41 13.72
N ARG A 155 8.67 -8.40 13.03
CA ARG A 155 8.75 -8.77 11.61
C ARG A 155 8.23 -10.19 11.33
N PRO A 156 8.47 -11.21 12.17
CA PRO A 156 7.92 -12.55 11.95
C PRO A 156 6.39 -12.54 11.97
N LEU A 157 5.79 -11.88 12.98
CA LEU A 157 4.33 -11.69 13.06
C LEU A 157 3.82 -10.97 11.82
N ALA A 158 4.39 -9.82 11.49
CA ALA A 158 3.94 -9.01 10.37
C ALA A 158 4.03 -9.74 9.03
N THR A 159 5.08 -10.54 8.84
CA THR A 159 5.28 -11.36 7.64
C THR A 159 4.31 -12.54 7.57
N ALA A 160 4.04 -13.20 8.70
CA ALA A 160 3.04 -14.25 8.80
C ALA A 160 1.63 -13.69 8.52
N VAL A 161 1.29 -12.54 9.10
CA VAL A 161 0.02 -11.84 8.82
C VAL A 161 -0.10 -11.53 7.34
N LEU A 162 0.91 -10.89 6.73
CA LEU A 162 0.86 -10.57 5.30
C LEU A 162 0.73 -11.82 4.42
N SER A 163 1.37 -12.93 4.81
CA SER A 163 1.25 -14.21 4.10
C SER A 163 -0.17 -14.77 4.13
N VAL A 164 -0.94 -14.53 5.21
CA VAL A 164 -2.36 -14.93 5.28
C VAL A 164 -3.21 -14.13 4.29
N PHE A 165 -2.90 -12.86 4.08
CA PHE A 165 -3.61 -12.03 3.09
C PHE A 165 -3.30 -12.43 1.64
N PHE A 166 -2.16 -13.10 1.40
CA PHE A 166 -1.72 -13.57 0.08
C PHE A 166 -1.51 -15.10 0.04
N ASP A 167 -2.42 -15.85 0.66
CA ASP A 167 -2.25 -17.29 0.89
C ASP A 167 -2.26 -18.18 -0.37
N GLN A 168 -2.67 -17.63 -1.52
CA GLN A 168 -2.65 -18.31 -2.81
C GLN A 168 -1.29 -18.22 -3.53
N LEU A 169 -0.40 -17.34 -3.06
CA LEU A 169 0.90 -17.17 -3.72
C LEU A 169 1.85 -18.32 -3.40
N ASP A 170 2.65 -18.69 -4.39
CA ASP A 170 3.85 -19.50 -4.13
C ASP A 170 4.81 -18.70 -3.26
N GLY A 171 4.82 -19.04 -1.97
CA GLY A 171 5.58 -18.34 -0.95
C GLY A 171 7.07 -18.22 -1.27
N ARG A 172 7.66 -19.13 -2.06
CA ARG A 172 9.09 -19.02 -2.45
C ARG A 172 9.33 -17.91 -3.47
N LYS A 173 8.38 -17.67 -4.37
CA LYS A 173 8.47 -16.59 -5.36
C LYS A 173 8.05 -15.25 -4.77
N ALA A 174 7.07 -15.29 -3.87
CA ALA A 174 6.55 -14.12 -3.18
C ALA A 174 7.42 -13.68 -1.99
N GLU A 175 8.32 -14.54 -1.50
CA GLU A 175 9.12 -14.33 -0.28
C GLU A 175 9.77 -12.93 -0.20
N PRO A 176 10.48 -12.42 -1.23
CA PRO A 176 11.12 -11.10 -1.13
C PRO A 176 10.11 -9.99 -0.82
N TRP A 177 8.94 -10.06 -1.43
CA TRP A 177 7.88 -9.05 -1.30
C TRP A 177 7.06 -9.24 -0.02
N LEU A 178 6.85 -10.49 0.41
CA LEU A 178 6.24 -10.80 1.71
C LEU A 178 7.14 -10.31 2.85
N ASN A 179 8.45 -10.50 2.76
CA ASN A 179 9.42 -9.99 3.74
C ASN A 179 9.45 -8.45 3.75
N GLN A 180 9.52 -7.82 2.57
CA GLN A 180 9.53 -6.36 2.45
C GLN A 180 8.25 -5.75 3.04
N GLY A 181 7.08 -6.27 2.67
CA GLY A 181 5.80 -5.83 3.22
C GLY A 181 5.69 -6.08 4.72
N GLY A 182 6.13 -7.25 5.20
CA GLY A 182 6.18 -7.58 6.63
C GLY A 182 7.05 -6.60 7.43
N ILE A 183 8.21 -6.21 6.90
CA ILE A 183 9.06 -5.17 7.51
C ILE A 183 8.32 -3.84 7.61
N VAL A 184 7.62 -3.42 6.55
CA VAL A 184 6.84 -2.18 6.54
C VAL A 184 5.72 -2.23 7.58
N LEU A 185 4.95 -3.32 7.64
CA LEU A 185 3.87 -3.48 8.62
C LEU A 185 4.38 -3.52 10.06
N ALA A 186 5.50 -4.20 10.31
CA ALA A 186 6.15 -4.19 11.62
C ALA A 186 6.56 -2.76 12.03
N ASN A 187 7.06 -1.97 11.09
CA ASN A 187 7.48 -0.58 11.31
C ASN A 187 6.35 0.45 11.39
N THR A 188 5.13 0.10 10.98
CA THR A 188 4.05 1.09 10.83
C THR A 188 2.82 0.79 11.67
N PHE A 189 2.56 -0.48 11.99
CA PHE A 189 1.43 -0.92 12.80
C PHE A 189 1.88 -1.68 14.06
N PHE A 190 2.53 -2.85 13.92
CA PHE A 190 2.71 -3.73 15.08
C PHE A 190 3.58 -3.12 16.19
N ARG A 191 4.59 -2.32 15.84
CA ARG A 191 5.41 -1.62 16.84
C ARG A 191 4.70 -0.49 17.59
N THR A 192 3.48 -0.14 17.21
CA THR A 192 2.71 0.94 17.84
C THR A 192 1.65 0.41 18.81
N VAL A 193 1.44 -0.91 18.85
CA VAL A 193 0.46 -1.56 19.73
C VAL A 193 1.17 -1.94 21.03
N MET A 194 0.60 -1.57 22.19
CA MET A 194 1.19 -1.99 23.46
C MET A 194 1.12 -3.51 23.61
N GLU A 195 2.13 -4.13 24.25
CA GLU A 195 2.23 -5.58 24.41
C GLU A 195 0.95 -6.19 25.03
N SER A 196 0.38 -5.49 26.02
CA SER A 196 -0.84 -5.92 26.72
C SER A 196 -2.15 -5.57 25.99
N GLU A 197 -2.06 -4.86 24.86
CA GLU A 197 -3.20 -4.37 24.10
C GLU A 197 -3.60 -5.36 23.01
N GLN A 198 -4.91 -5.55 22.84
CA GLN A 198 -5.45 -6.31 21.73
C GLN A 198 -5.41 -5.49 20.44
N PHE A 199 -5.20 -6.14 19.30
CA PHE A 199 -5.30 -5.47 17.99
C PHE A 199 -6.29 -6.18 17.08
N ARG A 200 -6.86 -5.42 16.14
CA ARG A 200 -7.56 -5.92 14.95
C ARG A 200 -6.84 -5.36 13.74
N PHE A 201 -6.70 -6.20 12.72
CA PHE A 201 -6.00 -5.87 11.49
C PHE A 201 -6.71 -6.49 10.30
N ASP A 202 -7.06 -5.69 9.30
CA ASP A 202 -7.83 -6.14 8.14
C ASP A 202 -7.20 -5.68 6.80
N ALA A 203 -7.94 -5.88 5.70
CA ALA A 203 -7.50 -5.50 4.37
C ALA A 203 -7.30 -3.98 4.20
N GLU A 204 -8.12 -3.15 4.85
CA GLU A 204 -7.96 -1.70 4.80
C GLU A 204 -6.66 -1.28 5.48
N ASP A 205 -6.31 -1.96 6.57
CA ASP A 205 -5.03 -1.76 7.25
C ASP A 205 -3.85 -2.19 6.36
N VAL A 206 -3.90 -3.37 5.73
CA VAL A 206 -2.84 -3.81 4.79
C VAL A 206 -2.59 -2.75 3.72
N ILE A 207 -3.65 -2.33 3.03
CA ILE A 207 -3.56 -1.31 1.98
C ILE A 207 -3.06 0.01 2.57
N GLY A 208 -3.66 0.45 3.67
CA GLY A 208 -3.39 1.73 4.30
C GLY A 208 -1.96 1.87 4.80
N PHE A 209 -1.38 0.83 5.41
CA PHE A 209 -0.03 0.85 5.95
C PHE A 209 1.04 0.60 4.88
N LEU A 210 0.82 -0.32 3.93
CA LEU A 210 1.78 -0.57 2.86
C LEU A 210 1.90 0.64 1.92
N MET A 211 0.80 1.26 1.52
CA MET A 211 0.82 2.41 0.60
C MET A 211 1.45 3.68 1.18
N ARG A 212 1.73 3.75 2.50
CA ARG A 212 2.37 4.92 3.14
C ARG A 212 3.88 4.99 2.92
N ARG A 213 4.49 3.92 2.45
CA ARG A 213 5.94 3.79 2.27
C ARG A 213 6.23 3.29 0.87
N ASP A 214 7.29 3.78 0.24
CA ASP A 214 7.65 3.39 -1.13
C ASP A 214 7.93 1.88 -1.20
N GLU A 215 8.62 1.33 -0.20
CA GLU A 215 8.90 -0.10 -0.12
C GLU A 215 7.62 -0.93 0.08
N GLY A 216 6.64 -0.39 0.81
CA GLY A 216 5.35 -1.05 1.02
C GLY A 216 4.48 -1.00 -0.23
N TYR A 217 4.47 0.14 -0.93
CA TYR A 217 3.82 0.30 -2.22
C TYR A 217 4.36 -0.73 -3.22
N GLU A 218 5.68 -0.85 -3.35
CA GLU A 218 6.32 -1.80 -4.26
C GLU A 218 5.97 -3.24 -3.88
N ALA A 219 6.05 -3.59 -2.59
CA ALA A 219 5.69 -4.93 -2.13
C ALA A 219 4.23 -5.28 -2.49
N LEU A 220 3.29 -4.38 -2.24
CA LEU A 220 1.89 -4.58 -2.58
C LEU A 220 1.67 -4.76 -4.09
N GLU A 221 2.31 -3.91 -4.91
CA GLU A 221 2.24 -4.01 -6.36
C GLU A 221 2.77 -5.36 -6.87
N LYS A 222 3.93 -5.79 -6.36
CA LYS A 222 4.57 -7.05 -6.78
C LYS A 222 3.80 -8.29 -6.33
N LEU A 223 3.23 -8.27 -5.13
CA LEU A 223 2.41 -9.36 -4.61
C LEU A 223 1.12 -9.52 -5.43
N LEU A 224 0.46 -8.41 -5.79
CA LEU A 224 -0.71 -8.46 -6.65
C LEU A 224 -0.34 -8.94 -8.07
N ASN A 225 0.77 -8.46 -8.65
CA ASN A 225 1.23 -8.92 -9.97
C ASN A 225 1.52 -10.43 -10.00
N ALA A 226 2.09 -10.97 -8.92
CA ALA A 226 2.35 -12.40 -8.82
C ALA A 226 1.05 -13.23 -8.79
N GLU A 227 -0.06 -12.67 -8.30
CA GLU A 227 -1.36 -13.34 -8.36
C GLU A 227 -1.96 -13.32 -9.77
N ASP A 228 -1.97 -12.14 -10.43
CA ASP A 228 -2.47 -12.02 -11.81
C ASP A 228 -1.74 -12.99 -12.78
N GLU A 229 -0.43 -13.22 -12.57
CA GLU A 229 0.35 -14.18 -13.35
C GLU A 229 0.02 -15.65 -13.04
N GLY A 230 -0.43 -15.93 -11.81
CA GLY A 230 -0.89 -17.24 -11.38
C GLY A 230 -2.26 -17.60 -11.96
N ASP A 231 -3.19 -16.65 -11.95
CA ASP A 231 -4.56 -16.79 -12.47
C ASP A 231 -4.61 -16.96 -14.00
N ASN A 232 -3.61 -16.48 -14.73
CA ASN A 232 -3.48 -16.71 -16.18
C ASN A 232 -2.95 -18.11 -16.56
N ARG A 233 -2.62 -18.95 -15.57
CA ARG A 233 -2.08 -20.30 -15.78
C ARG A 233 -3.00 -21.42 -15.25
N SER A 234 -4.09 -21.07 -14.60
CA SER A 234 -5.18 -21.96 -14.14
C SER A 234 -6.31 -22.08 -15.16
#